data_AF-Q57XY4-F1
#
_entry.id   AF-Q57XY4-F1
#
_cell.length_a   1.000
_cell.length_b   1.000
_cell.length_c   1.000
_cell.angle_alpha   90.00
_cell.angle_beta   90.00
_cell.angle_gamma   90.00
#
_symmetry.space_group_name_H-M   'P 1'
#
loop_
_entity.id
_entity.type
_entity.pdbx_description
1 polymer ?
#
loop_
_entity_poly.entity_id
_entity_poly.type
_entity_poly.pdbx_seq_one_letter_code
_entity_poly.pdbx_strand_id
1 'polypeptide(L)'
;MRAINLCTVLLALVFPATVSGSEWLVNGNEFKTLCGMINLAEAALGKMKEAQEITKGAARIGAMYLEMSGDRDLNKTCEGAGKRNCALHKVFWNESKKELATRGNTTLLSVGGLSEREVVEIRKKVLSVAQIFQNITKNRRWVLKASDLEKGINRALYGVPYRPQEIKARSSDRRQVCEQQLSRSQKLKASVSLSRDLLCLCAPRMNLGWKAHLCCKECVRNQNEGMWETNKNATGRWHFLKKQCSSMEGPQEGFNKLVDNFRKATYGGEDECRGTAYTLGGGVGFSFWRYPIMAHSLAGHRVRYVVRGRNRDIKNIPWMRELLKVFNEMRDLKDYENDKRTLADAIEKLQKEFEESNRKIGNAKN
;
A
#
# COMPACT_ATOMS: atom_id res chain seq x y z
N MET A 1 -43.56 60.90 39.29
CA MET A 1 -43.42 59.49 39.69
C MET A 1 -42.27 58.88 38.90
N ARG A 2 -41.26 58.33 39.59
CA ARG A 2 -40.11 57.67 38.99
C ARG A 2 -40.52 56.24 38.59
N ALA A 3 -40.49 55.94 37.30
CA ALA A 3 -40.49 54.57 36.78
C ALA A 3 -39.39 54.51 35.72
N ILE A 4 -38.14 54.40 36.17
CA ILE A 4 -37.01 54.08 35.30
C ILE A 4 -37.12 52.58 35.04
N ASN A 5 -37.61 52.23 33.84
CA ASN A 5 -37.76 50.85 33.40
C ASN A 5 -36.38 50.16 33.33
N LEU A 6 -36.11 49.33 34.35
CA LEU A 6 -34.99 48.42 34.52
C LEU A 6 -35.03 47.23 33.52
N CYS A 7 -35.21 47.50 32.21
CA CYS A 7 -35.22 46.45 31.19
C CYS A 7 -33.86 46.22 30.50
N THR A 8 -32.75 46.76 31.02
CA THR A 8 -31.43 46.66 30.36
C THR A 8 -30.37 45.83 31.10
N VAL A 9 -30.69 45.08 32.16
CA VAL A 9 -29.65 44.34 32.94
C VAL A 9 -29.89 42.82 33.06
N LEU A 10 -30.61 42.17 32.14
CA LEU A 10 -30.80 40.70 32.18
C LEU A 10 -30.54 40.00 30.84
N LEU A 11 -29.42 40.32 30.20
CA LEU A 11 -28.89 39.56 29.05
C LEU A 11 -27.38 39.31 29.14
N ALA A 12 -26.87 39.20 30.37
CA ALA A 12 -25.45 38.91 30.65
C ALA A 12 -25.22 37.56 31.35
N LEU A 13 -26.22 36.68 31.43
CA LEU A 13 -26.07 35.34 31.99
C LEU A 13 -26.68 34.30 31.06
N VAL A 14 -25.91 33.23 30.81
CA VAL A 14 -26.20 32.06 29.97
C VAL A 14 -26.07 32.37 28.45
N PHE A 15 -24.94 32.17 27.77
CA PHE A 15 -24.03 31.03 27.74
C PHE A 15 -22.60 31.53 27.46
N PRO A 16 -21.54 30.86 27.94
CA PRO A 16 -20.21 31.08 27.40
C PRO A 16 -20.29 30.82 25.89
N ALA A 17 -20.09 31.88 25.11
CA ALA A 17 -19.83 31.78 23.69
C ALA A 17 -18.46 31.13 23.50
N THR A 18 -18.34 29.84 23.82
CA THR A 18 -17.50 28.99 22.99
C THR A 18 -18.18 28.99 21.64
N VAL A 19 -17.78 29.94 20.79
CA VAL A 19 -17.98 29.94 19.34
C VAL A 19 -17.27 28.70 18.80
N SER A 20 -17.76 27.52 19.13
CA SER A 20 -17.52 26.30 18.38
C SER A 20 -18.56 26.31 17.27
N GLY A 21 -18.44 27.26 16.34
CA GLY A 21 -19.13 27.10 15.07
C GLY A 21 -18.73 25.73 14.54
N SER A 22 -19.69 24.85 14.23
CA SER A 22 -19.39 23.57 13.58
C SER A 22 -18.51 23.86 12.38
N GLU A 23 -17.26 23.42 12.45
CA GLU A 23 -16.38 23.35 11.31
C GLU A 23 -17.05 22.51 10.23
N TRP A 24 -17.21 23.12 9.05
CA TRP A 24 -17.91 22.50 7.95
C TRP A 24 -16.99 21.51 7.25
N LEU A 25 -17.16 20.22 7.53
CA LEU A 25 -16.34 19.14 6.99
C LEU A 25 -17.01 18.51 5.76
N VAL A 26 -16.42 18.74 4.59
CA VAL A 26 -16.90 18.20 3.30
C VAL A 26 -16.06 16.98 2.91
N ASN A 27 -16.68 15.95 2.34
CA ASN A 27 -16.04 14.69 1.91
C ASN A 27 -15.35 13.87 3.02
N GLY A 28 -15.72 14.05 4.29
CA GLY A 28 -15.05 13.38 5.42
C GLY A 28 -15.18 11.84 5.41
N ASN A 29 -16.36 11.33 5.04
CA ASN A 29 -16.60 9.87 4.98
C ASN A 29 -15.87 9.23 3.80
N GLU A 30 -15.82 9.91 2.67
CA GLU A 30 -15.12 9.51 1.46
C GLU A 30 -13.61 9.52 1.68
N PHE A 31 -13.10 10.55 2.38
CA PHE A 31 -11.72 10.62 2.82
C PHE A 31 -11.36 9.43 3.71
N LYS A 32 -12.16 9.16 4.75
CA LYS A 32 -11.96 7.99 5.64
C LYS A 32 -11.89 6.70 4.84
N THR A 33 -12.79 6.53 3.88
CA THR A 33 -12.84 5.34 3.03
C THR A 33 -11.57 5.17 2.18
N LEU A 34 -11.13 6.23 1.49
CA LEU A 34 -9.90 6.19 0.70
C LEU A 34 -8.67 5.94 1.59
N CYS A 35 -8.60 6.57 2.76
CA CYS A 35 -7.53 6.34 3.72
C CYS A 35 -7.45 4.87 4.16
N GLY A 36 -8.58 4.19 4.34
CA GLY A 36 -8.60 2.76 4.67
C GLY A 36 -7.97 1.91 3.56
N MET A 37 -8.30 2.20 2.31
CA MET A 37 -7.71 1.54 1.14
C MET A 37 -6.21 1.82 1.01
N ILE A 38 -5.80 3.07 1.23
CA ILE A 38 -4.40 3.48 1.14
C ILE A 38 -3.58 2.81 2.23
N ASN A 39 -4.00 2.89 3.49
CA ASN A 39 -3.29 2.26 4.61
C ASN A 39 -3.16 0.76 4.42
N LEU A 40 -4.22 0.10 3.95
CA LEU A 40 -4.20 -1.33 3.64
C LEU A 40 -3.16 -1.65 2.53
N ALA A 41 -3.16 -0.87 1.45
CA ALA A 41 -2.20 -1.04 0.36
C ALA A 41 -0.75 -0.80 0.82
N GLU A 42 -0.51 0.20 1.69
CA GLU A 42 0.83 0.46 2.24
C GLU A 42 1.29 -0.64 3.20
N ALA A 43 0.39 -1.16 4.04
CA ALA A 43 0.68 -2.29 4.91
C ALA A 43 1.06 -3.53 4.08
N ALA A 44 0.32 -3.80 3.00
CA ALA A 44 0.63 -4.88 2.07
C ALA A 44 2.00 -4.70 1.40
N LEU A 45 2.35 -3.48 0.97
CA LEU A 45 3.69 -3.17 0.44
C LEU A 45 4.79 -3.44 1.47
N GLY A 46 4.58 -3.05 2.73
CA GLY A 46 5.52 -3.35 3.82
C GLY A 46 5.78 -4.85 3.92
N LYS A 47 4.71 -5.66 3.93
CA LYS A 47 4.83 -7.13 3.98
C LYS A 47 5.50 -7.74 2.76
N MET A 48 5.27 -7.19 1.57
CA MET A 48 5.96 -7.64 0.35
C MET A 48 7.46 -7.34 0.40
N LYS A 49 7.86 -6.17 0.89
CA LYS A 49 9.28 -5.81 1.04
C LYS A 49 9.97 -6.72 2.06
N GLU A 50 9.33 -6.96 3.20
CA GLU A 50 9.82 -7.93 4.18
C GLU A 50 9.99 -9.33 3.56
N ALA A 51 9.03 -9.77 2.73
CA ALA A 51 9.09 -11.04 2.00
C ALA A 51 10.23 -11.09 0.97
N GLN A 52 10.48 -9.99 0.26
CA GLN A 52 11.58 -9.90 -0.70
C GLN A 52 12.94 -9.98 0.00
N GLU A 53 13.12 -9.24 1.10
CA GLU A 53 14.38 -9.23 1.84
C GLU A 53 14.70 -10.61 2.45
N ILE A 54 13.71 -11.26 3.06
CA ILE A 54 13.93 -12.57 3.66
C ILE A 54 14.18 -13.67 2.62
N THR A 55 13.52 -13.59 1.47
CA THR A 55 13.75 -14.56 0.38
C THR A 55 15.12 -14.37 -0.26
N LYS A 56 15.57 -13.13 -0.43
CA LYS A 56 16.93 -12.80 -0.86
C LYS A 56 17.98 -13.28 0.14
N GLY A 57 17.73 -13.10 1.45
CA GLY A 57 18.60 -13.62 2.50
C GLY A 57 18.74 -15.14 2.46
N ALA A 58 17.63 -15.87 2.33
CA ALA A 58 17.65 -17.33 2.19
C ALA A 58 18.41 -17.78 0.91
N ALA A 59 18.15 -17.12 -0.22
CA ALA A 59 18.83 -17.40 -1.48
C ALA A 59 20.35 -17.21 -1.34
N ARG A 60 20.78 -16.13 -0.66
CA ARG A 60 22.19 -15.83 -0.39
C ARG A 60 22.87 -16.91 0.47
N ILE A 61 22.21 -17.43 1.50
CA ILE A 61 22.72 -18.55 2.30
C ILE A 61 22.94 -19.80 1.43
N GLY A 62 21.98 -20.13 0.57
CA GLY A 62 22.16 -21.24 -0.36
C GLY A 62 23.26 -20.99 -1.40
N ALA A 63 23.43 -19.75 -1.87
CA ALA A 63 24.52 -19.39 -2.78
C ALA A 63 25.90 -19.56 -2.12
N MET A 64 26.06 -19.12 -0.86
CA MET A 64 27.26 -19.36 -0.05
C MET A 64 27.59 -20.85 0.03
N TYR A 65 26.57 -21.69 0.29
CA TYR A 65 26.74 -23.14 0.34
C TYR A 65 27.16 -23.74 -1.02
N LEU A 66 26.59 -23.26 -2.12
CA LEU A 66 26.92 -23.74 -3.46
C LEU A 66 28.33 -23.36 -3.90
N GLU A 67 28.83 -22.18 -3.52
CA GLU A 67 30.25 -21.84 -3.73
C GLU A 67 31.17 -22.78 -2.96
N MET A 68 30.77 -23.17 -1.74
CA MET A 68 31.57 -24.04 -0.88
C MET A 68 31.60 -25.50 -1.34
N SER A 69 30.44 -26.07 -1.68
CA SER A 69 30.28 -27.51 -1.93
C SER A 69 30.19 -27.87 -3.43
N GLY A 70 29.95 -26.88 -4.28
CA GLY A 70 29.52 -27.06 -5.66
C GLY A 70 28.07 -27.57 -5.76
N ASP A 71 27.68 -27.97 -6.96
CA ASP A 71 26.33 -28.50 -7.23
C ASP A 71 26.12 -29.96 -6.78
N ARG A 72 27.13 -30.60 -6.16
CA ARG A 72 27.17 -32.05 -5.88
C ARG A 72 26.01 -32.52 -5.00
N ASP A 73 25.59 -31.72 -4.03
CA ASP A 73 24.52 -32.07 -3.09
C ASP A 73 23.11 -31.72 -3.58
N LEU A 74 23.00 -30.89 -4.63
CA LEU A 74 21.71 -30.52 -5.20
C LEU A 74 20.99 -31.71 -5.80
N ASN A 75 21.73 -32.60 -6.46
CA ASN A 75 21.17 -33.79 -7.10
C ASN A 75 20.58 -34.76 -6.06
N LYS A 76 21.17 -34.81 -4.86
CA LYS A 76 20.70 -35.65 -3.75
C LYS A 76 19.52 -35.07 -2.99
N THR A 77 19.24 -33.77 -3.14
CA THR A 77 18.18 -33.07 -2.39
C THR A 77 16.80 -33.71 -2.59
N CYS A 78 16.57 -34.36 -3.73
CA CYS A 78 15.30 -35.04 -4.01
C CYS A 78 15.25 -36.52 -3.60
N GLU A 79 16.32 -37.09 -3.04
CA GLU A 79 16.35 -38.47 -2.58
C GLU A 79 15.31 -38.70 -1.49
N GLY A 80 14.41 -39.68 -1.68
CA GLY A 80 13.31 -39.98 -0.76
C GLY A 80 12.13 -39.00 -0.78
N ALA A 81 12.22 -37.87 -1.49
CA ALA A 81 11.13 -36.91 -1.60
C ALA A 81 10.19 -37.25 -2.76
N GLY A 82 8.87 -37.32 -2.50
CA GLY A 82 7.88 -37.42 -3.57
C GLY A 82 7.96 -36.25 -4.55
N LYS A 83 7.49 -36.43 -5.81
CA LYS A 83 7.60 -35.46 -6.92
C LYS A 83 7.23 -34.01 -6.52
N ARG A 84 6.17 -33.84 -5.72
CA ARG A 84 5.71 -32.53 -5.22
C ARG A 84 6.68 -31.88 -4.24
N ASN A 85 7.24 -32.66 -3.31
CA ASN A 85 8.21 -32.16 -2.34
C ASN A 85 9.55 -31.84 -3.02
N CYS A 86 9.99 -32.66 -3.97
CA CYS A 86 11.18 -32.36 -4.78
C CYS A 86 11.00 -31.05 -5.59
N ALA A 87 9.84 -30.82 -6.19
CA ALA A 87 9.57 -29.57 -6.90
C ALA A 87 9.67 -28.33 -5.99
N LEU A 88 9.24 -28.44 -4.73
CA LEU A 88 9.38 -27.37 -3.73
C LEU A 88 10.83 -27.19 -3.29
N HIS A 89 11.56 -28.28 -3.06
CA HIS A 89 13.00 -28.24 -2.76
C HIS A 89 13.79 -27.51 -3.84
N LYS A 90 13.44 -27.74 -5.11
CA LYS A 90 14.06 -27.04 -6.24
C LYS A 90 13.85 -25.53 -6.23
N VAL A 91 12.78 -25.01 -5.61
CA VAL A 91 12.54 -23.57 -5.56
C VAL A 91 13.67 -22.85 -4.82
N PHE A 92 14.00 -23.30 -3.61
CA PHE A 92 15.09 -22.70 -2.82
C PHE A 92 16.40 -22.69 -3.60
N TRP A 93 16.79 -23.84 -4.14
CA TRP A 93 18.05 -23.96 -4.88
C TRP A 93 18.07 -23.19 -6.20
N ASN A 94 16.93 -23.06 -6.88
CA ASN A 94 16.83 -22.22 -8.08
C ASN A 94 17.04 -20.74 -7.74
N GLU A 95 16.47 -20.25 -6.63
CA GLU A 95 16.72 -18.87 -6.18
C GLU A 95 18.17 -18.67 -5.76
N SER A 96 18.79 -19.64 -5.07
CA SER A 96 20.21 -19.60 -4.74
C SER A 96 21.13 -19.60 -5.96
N LYS A 97 20.81 -20.37 -7.01
CA LYS A 97 21.57 -20.34 -8.28
C LYS A 97 21.47 -19.01 -8.99
N LYS A 98 20.29 -18.36 -8.98
CA LYS A 98 20.12 -17.02 -9.56
C LYS A 98 20.93 -15.98 -8.78
N GLU A 99 20.90 -16.03 -7.44
CA GLU A 99 21.69 -15.15 -6.58
C GLU A 99 23.19 -15.34 -6.83
N LEU A 100 23.65 -16.59 -6.93
CA LEU A 100 25.04 -16.90 -7.28
C LEU A 100 25.42 -16.33 -8.66
N ALA A 101 24.58 -16.54 -9.68
CA ALA A 101 24.82 -16.03 -11.03
C ALA A 101 24.88 -14.49 -11.09
N THR A 102 24.09 -13.80 -10.26
CA THR A 102 24.05 -12.33 -10.21
C THR A 102 25.35 -11.73 -9.65
N ARG A 103 26.13 -12.51 -8.92
CA ARG A 103 27.41 -12.07 -8.30
C ARG A 103 28.61 -12.15 -9.23
N GLY A 104 28.52 -12.87 -10.35
CA GLY A 104 29.65 -13.08 -11.24
C GLY A 104 30.83 -13.74 -10.51
N ASN A 105 32.00 -13.10 -10.53
CA ASN A 105 33.24 -13.64 -9.95
C ASN A 105 33.48 -13.24 -8.49
N THR A 106 32.56 -12.53 -7.83
CA THR A 106 32.73 -12.12 -6.44
C THR A 106 32.46 -13.29 -5.49
N THR A 107 33.53 -13.88 -4.94
CA THR A 107 33.44 -14.98 -3.98
C THR A 107 32.82 -14.55 -2.65
N LEU A 108 31.81 -15.28 -2.16
CA LEU A 108 31.25 -15.15 -0.82
C LEU A 108 32.15 -15.74 0.26
N LEU A 109 32.89 -16.80 -0.08
CA LEU A 109 33.67 -17.57 0.89
C LEU A 109 35.07 -17.90 0.40
N SER A 110 36.07 -17.74 1.26
CA SER A 110 37.36 -18.39 1.07
C SER A 110 37.21 -19.85 1.48
N VAL A 111 36.75 -20.73 0.59
CA VAL A 111 36.36 -22.11 0.95
C VAL A 111 37.52 -23.01 1.40
N GLY A 112 38.76 -22.66 1.03
CA GLY A 112 39.94 -23.52 1.13
C GLY A 112 40.49 -23.84 2.53
N GLY A 113 39.68 -23.90 3.59
CA GLY A 113 40.19 -24.19 4.95
C GLY A 113 39.20 -24.77 5.94
N LEU A 114 37.99 -25.17 5.52
CA LEU A 114 37.02 -25.82 6.41
C LEU A 114 37.30 -27.31 6.56
N SER A 115 37.18 -27.82 7.78
CA SER A 115 37.19 -29.26 8.04
C SER A 115 35.93 -29.93 7.50
N GLU A 116 36.02 -31.23 7.15
CA GLU A 116 34.86 -32.02 6.71
C GLU A 116 33.71 -31.96 7.72
N ARG A 117 34.02 -31.94 9.03
CA ARG A 117 33.01 -31.81 10.10
C ARG A 117 32.27 -30.48 10.05
N GLU A 118 32.98 -29.37 9.80
CA GLU A 118 32.36 -28.04 9.67
C GLU A 118 31.46 -27.97 8.43
N VAL A 119 31.90 -28.53 7.30
CA VAL A 119 31.09 -28.60 6.07
C VAL A 119 29.79 -29.37 6.30
N VAL A 120 29.86 -30.53 6.99
CA VAL A 120 28.67 -31.33 7.33
C VAL A 120 27.70 -30.59 8.25
N GLU A 121 28.19 -29.84 9.23
CA GLU A 121 27.32 -29.05 10.14
C GLU A 121 26.67 -27.85 9.44
N ILE A 122 27.43 -27.11 8.61
CA ILE A 122 26.89 -26.04 7.78
C ILE A 122 25.80 -26.59 6.85
N ARG A 123 26.05 -27.74 6.22
CA ARG A 123 25.07 -28.42 5.36
C ARG A 123 23.75 -28.68 6.08
N LYS A 124 23.77 -29.27 7.28
CA LYS A 124 22.54 -29.56 8.05
C LYS A 124 21.73 -28.28 8.30
N LYS A 125 22.40 -27.19 8.65
CA LYS A 125 21.75 -25.89 8.91
C LYS A 125 21.19 -25.25 7.64
N VAL A 126 21.93 -25.31 6.52
CA VAL A 126 21.43 -24.84 5.21
C VAL A 126 20.19 -25.61 4.78
N LEU A 127 20.17 -26.94 4.96
CA LEU A 127 18.99 -27.76 4.70
C LEU A 127 17.80 -27.39 5.60
N SER A 128 18.05 -27.02 6.86
CA SER A 128 17.00 -26.49 7.75
C SER A 128 16.42 -25.16 7.21
N VAL A 129 17.25 -24.22 6.77
CA VAL A 129 16.80 -22.98 6.12
C VAL A 129 15.99 -23.28 4.85
N ALA A 130 16.48 -24.20 4.01
CA ALA A 130 15.76 -24.62 2.82
C ALA A 130 14.37 -25.18 3.16
N GLN A 131 14.25 -25.98 4.22
CA GLN A 131 12.98 -26.53 4.68
C GLN A 131 12.02 -25.44 5.18
N ILE A 132 12.50 -24.47 5.97
CA ILE A 132 11.67 -23.36 6.45
C ILE A 132 11.19 -22.50 5.27
N PHE A 133 12.10 -22.15 4.36
CA PHE A 133 11.77 -21.40 3.14
C PHE A 133 10.73 -22.12 2.28
N GLN A 134 10.85 -23.44 2.13
CA GLN A 134 9.88 -24.25 1.40
C GLN A 134 8.52 -24.27 2.09
N ASN A 135 8.47 -24.41 3.41
CA ASN A 135 7.21 -24.36 4.15
C ASN A 135 6.49 -23.02 3.95
N ILE A 136 7.25 -21.91 3.97
CA ILE A 136 6.71 -20.57 3.69
C ILE A 136 6.16 -20.51 2.26
N THR A 137 6.95 -20.89 1.25
CA THR A 137 6.58 -20.72 -0.16
C THR A 137 5.51 -21.70 -0.64
N LYS A 138 5.44 -22.91 -0.05
CA LYS A 138 4.38 -23.89 -0.28
C LYS A 138 3.02 -23.35 0.17
N ASN A 139 2.97 -22.81 1.37
CA ASN A 139 1.74 -22.32 1.98
C ASN A 139 1.38 -20.92 1.50
N ARG A 140 2.37 -20.10 1.12
CA ARG A 140 2.22 -18.68 0.79
C ARG A 140 2.90 -18.36 -0.53
N ARG A 141 2.26 -18.80 -1.61
CA ARG A 141 2.76 -18.62 -2.99
C ARG A 141 2.98 -17.14 -3.37
N TRP A 142 2.31 -16.21 -2.68
CA TRP A 142 2.48 -14.77 -2.90
C TRP A 142 3.89 -14.27 -2.56
N VAL A 143 4.61 -14.95 -1.65
CA VAL A 143 5.99 -14.58 -1.24
C VAL A 143 6.93 -14.55 -2.46
N LEU A 144 6.86 -15.54 -3.34
CA LEU A 144 7.65 -15.59 -4.58
C LEU A 144 7.16 -14.61 -5.65
N LYS A 145 5.91 -14.15 -5.55
CA LYS A 145 5.30 -13.18 -6.49
C LYS A 145 5.36 -11.74 -5.95
N ALA A 146 6.04 -11.49 -4.84
CA ALA A 146 5.98 -10.21 -4.13
C ALA A 146 6.27 -9.01 -5.05
N SER A 147 7.26 -9.11 -5.96
CA SER A 147 7.57 -8.05 -6.94
C SER A 147 6.41 -7.77 -7.92
N ASP A 148 5.72 -8.80 -8.40
CA ASP A 148 4.59 -8.61 -9.32
C ASP A 148 3.34 -8.08 -8.61
N LEU A 149 3.14 -8.48 -7.35
CA LEU A 149 2.08 -7.94 -6.50
C LEU A 149 2.36 -6.48 -6.12
N GLU A 150 3.62 -6.13 -5.85
CA GLU A 150 4.05 -4.75 -5.62
C GLU A 150 3.72 -3.86 -6.82
N LYS A 151 3.98 -4.32 -8.05
CA LYS A 151 3.55 -3.60 -9.26
C LYS A 151 2.04 -3.38 -9.30
N GLY A 152 1.25 -4.36 -8.83
CA GLY A 152 -0.21 -4.23 -8.70
C GLY A 152 -0.62 -3.17 -7.69
N ILE A 153 -0.01 -3.18 -6.50
CA ILE A 153 -0.26 -2.14 -5.49
C ILE A 153 0.17 -0.75 -6.00
N ASN A 154 1.33 -0.63 -6.65
CA ASN A 154 1.76 0.65 -7.23
C ASN A 154 0.79 1.15 -8.30
N ARG A 155 0.23 0.26 -9.15
CA ARG A 155 -0.83 0.63 -10.09
C ARG A 155 -2.07 1.14 -9.36
N ALA A 156 -2.46 0.51 -8.25
CA ALA A 156 -3.59 0.98 -7.46
C ALA A 156 -3.33 2.34 -6.81
N LEU A 157 -2.16 2.52 -6.20
CA LEU A 157 -1.79 3.75 -5.49
C LEU A 157 -1.54 4.91 -6.44
N TYR A 158 -0.83 4.68 -7.55
CA TYR A 158 -0.25 5.74 -8.39
C TYR A 158 -0.66 5.70 -9.86
N GLY A 159 -1.33 4.63 -10.32
CA GLY A 159 -1.70 4.43 -11.73
C GLY A 159 -0.56 3.89 -12.60
N VAL A 160 0.59 3.58 -12.01
CA VAL A 160 1.82 3.09 -12.68
C VAL A 160 2.45 1.95 -11.89
N PRO A 161 3.19 1.01 -12.51
CA PRO A 161 3.69 -0.19 -11.81
C PRO A 161 4.87 0.04 -10.86
N TYR A 162 5.33 1.28 -10.71
CA TYR A 162 6.44 1.68 -9.86
C TYR A 162 6.06 2.91 -9.05
N ARG A 163 6.80 3.22 -7.99
CA ARG A 163 6.63 4.48 -7.27
C ARG A 163 7.12 5.64 -8.17
N PRO A 164 6.26 6.58 -8.58
CA PRO A 164 6.69 7.67 -9.44
C PRO A 164 7.51 8.70 -8.64
N GLN A 165 8.42 9.39 -9.32
CA GLN A 165 9.12 10.57 -8.77
C GLN A 165 8.16 11.77 -8.63
N GLU A 166 7.25 11.92 -9.59
CA GLU A 166 6.27 13.01 -9.65
C GLU A 166 4.84 12.49 -9.77
N ILE A 167 3.91 13.11 -9.05
CA ILE A 167 2.47 12.86 -9.20
C ILE A 167 1.86 14.08 -9.89
N LYS A 168 1.69 14.00 -11.20
CA LYS A 168 1.02 15.06 -11.98
C LYS A 168 0.21 14.46 -13.12
N ALA A 169 -0.90 15.10 -13.46
CA ALA A 169 -1.67 14.78 -14.64
C ALA A 169 -1.11 15.47 -15.88
N ARG A 170 -1.53 15.01 -17.06
CA ARG A 170 -1.19 15.69 -18.33
C ARG A 170 -2.03 16.95 -18.58
N SER A 171 -3.22 17.02 -17.98
CA SER A 171 -4.15 18.13 -18.15
C SER A 171 -4.15 19.01 -16.92
N SER A 172 -4.22 20.33 -17.13
CA SER A 172 -4.53 21.32 -16.09
C SER A 172 -6.03 21.40 -15.79
N ASP A 173 -6.88 20.82 -16.64
CA ASP A 173 -8.31 20.75 -16.40
C ASP A 173 -8.61 19.65 -15.37
N ARG A 174 -8.91 20.09 -14.14
CA ARG A 174 -9.33 19.21 -13.04
C ARG A 174 -10.49 18.30 -13.43
N ARG A 175 -11.43 18.77 -14.26
CA ARG A 175 -12.57 17.96 -14.71
C ARG A 175 -12.10 16.76 -15.52
N GLN A 176 -11.15 16.94 -16.43
CA GLN A 176 -10.57 15.84 -17.22
C GLN A 176 -9.80 14.82 -16.37
N VAL A 177 -9.28 15.25 -15.21
CA VAL A 177 -8.53 14.38 -14.29
C VAL A 177 -9.46 13.63 -13.34
N CYS A 178 -10.35 14.36 -12.65
CA CYS A 178 -11.20 13.85 -11.58
C CYS A 178 -12.52 13.24 -12.07
N GLU A 179 -13.03 13.70 -13.21
CA GLU A 179 -14.19 13.09 -13.85
C GLU A 179 -13.72 12.26 -15.03
N GLN A 180 -13.90 10.94 -14.95
CA GLN A 180 -13.58 10.09 -16.07
C GLN A 180 -14.49 10.42 -17.26
N GLN A 181 -13.95 11.15 -18.23
CA GLN A 181 -14.59 11.39 -19.52
C GLN A 181 -14.20 10.25 -20.46
N LEU A 182 -15.13 9.32 -20.70
CA LEU A 182 -14.95 8.31 -21.73
C LEU A 182 -15.63 8.76 -23.02
N SER A 183 -14.92 8.84 -24.15
CA SER A 183 -15.56 8.72 -25.47
C SER A 183 -15.92 7.25 -25.76
N ARG A 184 -16.80 6.97 -26.74
CA ARG A 184 -17.17 5.58 -27.12
C ARG A 184 -15.93 4.72 -27.41
N SER A 185 -14.89 5.29 -28.03
CA SER A 185 -13.67 4.59 -28.48
C SER A 185 -12.52 4.53 -27.47
N GLN A 186 -12.56 5.29 -26.36
CA GLN A 186 -11.45 5.32 -25.42
C GLN A 186 -11.47 4.12 -24.45
N LYS A 187 -10.36 3.37 -24.41
CA LYS A 187 -10.07 2.45 -23.30
C LYS A 187 -9.96 3.26 -22.00
N LEU A 188 -10.38 2.67 -20.87
CA LEU A 188 -10.18 3.22 -19.52
C LEU A 188 -8.73 3.71 -19.40
N LYS A 189 -8.52 5.03 -19.28
CA LYS A 189 -7.17 5.59 -19.10
C LYS A 189 -6.61 5.06 -17.78
N ALA A 190 -5.37 4.60 -17.80
CA ALA A 190 -4.64 4.08 -16.64
C ALA A 190 -4.46 5.08 -15.49
N SER A 191 -4.88 6.35 -15.67
CA SER A 191 -4.73 7.41 -14.68
C SER A 191 -5.67 7.32 -13.48
N VAL A 192 -6.51 6.28 -13.35
CA VAL A 192 -7.38 6.10 -12.16
C VAL A 192 -6.58 5.41 -11.06
N SER A 193 -6.25 6.15 -10.01
CA SER A 193 -5.47 5.68 -8.86
C SER A 193 -5.99 6.28 -7.54
N LEU A 194 -5.61 5.67 -6.42
CA LEU A 194 -5.93 6.21 -5.09
C LEU A 194 -5.30 7.58 -4.85
N SER A 195 -4.08 7.84 -5.36
CA SER A 195 -3.45 9.16 -5.25
C SER A 195 -4.24 10.23 -5.99
N ARG A 196 -4.71 9.92 -7.21
CA ARG A 196 -5.59 10.81 -7.96
C ARG A 196 -6.88 11.05 -7.19
N ASP A 197 -7.53 9.99 -6.73
CA ASP A 197 -8.83 10.08 -6.08
C ASP A 197 -8.75 10.93 -4.80
N LEU A 198 -7.69 10.74 -4.00
CA LEU A 198 -7.44 11.53 -2.81
C LEU A 198 -7.20 13.02 -3.14
N LEU A 199 -6.37 13.32 -4.14
CA LEU A 199 -6.13 14.70 -4.58
C LEU A 199 -7.42 15.33 -5.13
N CYS A 200 -8.19 14.59 -5.91
CA CYS A 200 -9.45 15.03 -6.47
C CYS A 200 -10.53 15.29 -5.42
N LEU A 201 -10.53 14.59 -4.28
CA LEU A 201 -11.46 14.89 -3.19
C LEU A 201 -10.96 15.98 -2.24
N CYS A 202 -9.64 16.03 -1.97
CA CYS A 202 -9.10 16.72 -0.80
C CYS A 202 -8.19 17.92 -1.13
N ALA A 203 -7.78 18.08 -2.39
CA ALA A 203 -7.00 19.24 -2.78
C ALA A 203 -7.92 20.39 -3.23
N PRO A 204 -7.82 21.60 -2.66
CA PRO A 204 -8.69 22.72 -2.99
C PRO A 204 -8.70 23.09 -4.48
N ARG A 205 -9.88 23.42 -5.02
CA ARG A 205 -10.06 23.99 -6.38
C ARG A 205 -9.84 25.50 -6.43
N MET A 206 -9.99 26.17 -5.30
CA MET A 206 -9.82 27.61 -5.12
C MET A 206 -9.24 27.84 -3.71
N ASN A 207 -8.75 29.04 -3.42
CA ASN A 207 -8.42 29.39 -2.04
C ASN A 207 -9.70 29.34 -1.22
N LEU A 208 -9.85 28.28 -0.42
CA LEU A 208 -10.97 28.15 0.49
C LEU A 208 -10.74 29.14 1.64
N GLY A 209 -11.69 30.04 1.88
CA GLY A 209 -11.70 30.83 3.11
C GLY A 209 -11.71 29.91 4.34
N TRP A 210 -11.22 30.40 5.48
CA TRP A 210 -10.88 29.63 6.69
C TRP A 210 -11.98 28.78 7.34
N LYS A 211 -13.22 28.79 6.82
CA LYS A 211 -14.39 28.13 7.44
C LYS A 211 -14.73 26.75 6.87
N ALA A 212 -14.18 26.37 5.72
CA ALA A 212 -14.51 25.10 5.05
C ALA A 212 -13.32 24.12 5.11
N HIS A 213 -13.47 23.01 5.83
CA HIS A 213 -12.48 21.94 5.87
C HIS A 213 -12.84 20.87 4.84
N LEU A 214 -11.92 20.61 3.92
CA LEU A 214 -12.06 19.57 2.91
C LEU A 214 -11.39 18.29 3.42
N CYS A 215 -12.12 17.18 3.44
CA CYS A 215 -11.71 15.83 3.85
C CYS A 215 -11.37 15.65 5.34
N CYS A 216 -10.59 16.54 5.95
CA CYS A 216 -10.27 16.51 7.37
C CYS A 216 -9.91 17.91 7.90
N LYS A 217 -9.95 18.11 9.23
CA LYS A 217 -9.64 19.41 9.86
C LYS A 217 -8.25 19.93 9.46
N GLU A 218 -7.27 19.04 9.49
CA GLU A 218 -5.86 19.32 9.19
C GLU A 218 -5.51 19.22 7.70
N CYS A 219 -6.48 18.91 6.83
CA CYS A 219 -6.21 18.66 5.43
C CYS A 219 -5.99 19.95 4.64
N VAL A 220 -6.54 21.10 5.06
CA VAL A 220 -6.39 22.39 4.36
C VAL A 220 -5.26 23.21 4.99
N ARG A 221 -4.09 22.59 5.17
CA ARG A 221 -2.89 23.20 5.80
C ARG A 221 -1.61 22.82 5.05
N ASN A 222 -0.53 23.58 5.29
CA ASN A 222 0.80 23.37 4.75
C ASN A 222 0.81 23.10 3.23
N GLN A 223 1.30 21.93 2.82
CA GLN A 223 1.45 21.52 1.42
C GLN A 223 0.12 21.38 0.66
N ASN A 224 -1.03 21.55 1.31
CA ASN A 224 -2.35 21.50 0.69
C ASN A 224 -3.16 22.81 0.79
N GLU A 225 -2.60 23.92 1.32
CA GLU A 225 -3.32 25.21 1.47
C GLU A 225 -3.72 25.85 0.15
N GLY A 226 -2.79 25.90 -0.80
CA GLY A 226 -3.03 26.56 -2.09
C GLY A 226 -3.93 25.74 -3.01
N MET A 227 -4.50 26.42 -4.02
CA MET A 227 -5.18 25.80 -5.15
C MET A 227 -4.32 24.69 -5.78
N TRP A 228 -4.93 23.54 -6.07
CA TRP A 228 -4.24 22.44 -6.74
C TRP A 228 -4.32 22.56 -8.26
N GLU A 229 -3.15 22.77 -8.88
CA GLU A 229 -2.95 22.64 -10.32
C GLU A 229 -2.64 21.18 -10.68
N THR A 230 -3.52 20.54 -11.45
CA THR A 230 -3.43 19.09 -11.70
C THR A 230 -2.23 18.69 -12.57
N ASN A 231 -1.68 19.59 -13.37
CA ASN A 231 -0.49 19.37 -14.20
C ASN A 231 0.84 19.73 -13.51
N LYS A 232 0.80 20.18 -12.25
CA LYS A 232 1.99 20.42 -11.42
C LYS A 232 2.28 19.22 -10.52
N ASN A 233 3.53 19.11 -10.08
CA ASN A 233 3.95 18.01 -9.21
C ASN A 233 3.25 18.09 -7.84
N ALA A 234 2.38 17.12 -7.58
CA ALA A 234 1.61 16.99 -6.36
C ALA A 234 2.19 15.97 -5.37
N THR A 235 3.45 15.52 -5.55
CA THR A 235 4.09 14.53 -4.66
C THR A 235 4.06 14.96 -3.19
N GLY A 236 4.40 16.23 -2.89
CA GLY A 236 4.32 16.77 -1.52
C GLY A 236 2.89 16.72 -0.98
N ARG A 237 1.94 17.27 -1.74
CA ARG A 237 0.51 17.28 -1.38
C ARG A 237 -0.06 15.88 -1.13
N TRP A 238 0.29 14.92 -1.98
CA TRP A 238 -0.05 13.51 -1.78
C TRP A 238 0.52 12.97 -0.47
N HIS A 239 1.82 13.18 -0.19
CA HIS A 239 2.44 12.71 1.05
C HIS A 239 1.82 13.37 2.29
N PHE A 240 1.51 14.66 2.21
CA PHE A 240 0.83 15.38 3.28
C PHE A 240 -0.57 14.81 3.57
N LEU A 241 -1.42 14.69 2.54
CA LEU A 241 -2.77 14.14 2.69
C LEU A 241 -2.75 12.67 3.15
N LYS A 242 -1.82 11.88 2.60
CA LYS A 242 -1.62 10.49 3.03
C LYS A 242 -1.19 10.39 4.49
N LYS A 243 -0.35 11.30 4.99
CA LYS A 243 0.00 11.35 6.41
C LYS A 243 -1.24 11.61 7.28
N GLN A 244 -2.24 12.33 6.79
CA GLN A 244 -3.50 12.49 7.53
C GLN A 244 -4.32 11.19 7.64
N CYS A 245 -3.98 10.15 6.86
CA CYS A 245 -4.57 8.82 6.98
C CYS A 245 -3.99 7.96 8.13
N SER A 246 -2.85 8.32 8.73
CA SER A 246 -2.13 7.43 9.67
C SER A 246 -2.83 7.20 11.01
N SER A 247 -3.96 7.86 11.27
CA SER A 247 -4.80 7.65 12.46
C SER A 247 -5.71 6.42 12.37
N MET A 248 -5.75 5.72 11.23
CA MET A 248 -6.57 4.51 11.10
C MET A 248 -5.72 3.27 11.30
N GLU A 249 -6.00 2.56 12.39
CA GLU A 249 -5.41 1.26 12.72
C GLU A 249 -5.40 0.34 11.47
N GLY A 250 -4.28 -0.36 11.28
CA GLY A 250 -4.09 -1.32 10.18
C GLY A 250 -5.18 -2.40 10.15
N PRO A 251 -5.15 -3.33 9.18
CA PRO A 251 -6.30 -4.17 8.83
C PRO A 251 -6.88 -5.01 9.98
N GLN A 252 -7.75 -4.42 10.79
CA GLN A 252 -8.71 -5.13 11.65
C GLN A 252 -9.98 -5.47 10.85
N GLU A 253 -10.29 -4.66 9.85
CA GLU A 253 -11.47 -4.78 9.02
C GLU A 253 -11.05 -5.23 7.62
N GLY A 254 -11.06 -6.55 7.38
CA GLY A 254 -10.56 -7.15 6.14
C GLY A 254 -11.06 -6.46 4.86
N PHE A 255 -10.28 -6.56 3.79
CA PHE A 255 -10.46 -5.82 2.53
C PHE A 255 -11.91 -5.72 2.01
N ASN A 256 -12.72 -6.77 2.14
CA ASN A 256 -14.13 -6.75 1.74
C ASN A 256 -14.96 -5.67 2.46
N LYS A 257 -14.72 -5.44 3.77
CA LYS A 257 -15.42 -4.40 4.53
C LYS A 257 -15.04 -3.01 4.03
N LEU A 258 -13.78 -2.80 3.63
CA LEU A 258 -13.36 -1.55 3.00
C LEU A 258 -14.02 -1.35 1.63
N VAL A 259 -14.18 -2.42 0.83
CA VAL A 259 -14.92 -2.36 -0.44
C VAL A 259 -16.38 -1.99 -0.19
N ASP A 260 -17.02 -2.51 0.85
CA ASP A 260 -18.40 -2.19 1.19
C ASP A 260 -18.55 -0.76 1.71
N ASN A 261 -17.59 -0.28 2.52
CA ASN A 261 -17.53 1.13 2.93
C ASN A 261 -17.37 2.04 1.72
N PHE A 262 -16.55 1.65 0.75
CA PHE A 262 -16.39 2.38 -0.51
C PHE A 262 -17.68 2.43 -1.31
N ARG A 263 -18.38 1.31 -1.44
CA ARG A 263 -19.69 1.26 -2.09
C ARG A 263 -20.70 2.18 -1.42
N LYS A 264 -20.74 2.22 -0.08
CA LYS A 264 -21.65 3.10 0.69
C LYS A 264 -21.29 4.58 0.55
N ALA A 265 -20.00 4.91 0.44
CA ALA A 265 -19.51 6.27 0.27
C ALA A 265 -19.69 6.81 -1.16
N THR A 266 -19.91 5.94 -2.13
CA THR A 266 -20.22 6.35 -3.52
C THR A 266 -21.71 6.50 -3.74
N TYR A 267 -22.12 7.65 -4.29
CA TYR A 267 -23.43 7.85 -4.89
C TYR A 267 -23.38 7.37 -6.35
N GLY A 268 -24.36 6.59 -6.79
CA GLY A 268 -24.45 6.18 -8.20
C GLY A 268 -24.71 4.69 -8.41
N GLY A 269 -24.63 4.29 -9.68
CA GLY A 269 -25.36 3.15 -10.24
C GLY A 269 -26.19 3.53 -11.47
N GLU A 270 -26.15 4.79 -11.91
CA GLU A 270 -26.86 5.26 -13.09
C GLU A 270 -26.26 4.64 -14.35
N ASP A 271 -27.06 3.84 -15.04
CA ASP A 271 -26.69 3.28 -16.33
C ASP A 271 -26.76 4.37 -17.40
N GLU A 272 -25.59 4.78 -17.88
CA GLU A 272 -25.46 5.66 -19.02
C GLU A 272 -25.14 4.84 -20.28
N CYS A 273 -25.34 5.44 -21.46
CA CYS A 273 -24.93 4.85 -22.75
C CYS A 273 -23.44 4.43 -22.79
N ARG A 274 -22.61 4.93 -21.88
CA ARG A 274 -21.16 4.70 -21.83
C ARG A 274 -20.74 3.69 -20.75
N GLY A 275 -21.67 3.19 -19.94
CA GLY A 275 -21.41 2.33 -18.77
C GLY A 275 -22.15 2.83 -17.52
N THR A 276 -21.92 2.18 -16.38
CA THR A 276 -22.49 2.63 -15.10
C THR A 276 -21.59 3.70 -14.49
N ALA A 277 -22.19 4.85 -14.15
CA ALA A 277 -21.49 5.95 -13.52
C ALA A 277 -21.58 5.86 -11.98
N TYR A 278 -20.42 6.03 -11.35
CA TYR A 278 -20.30 6.14 -9.89
C TYR A 278 -19.62 7.46 -9.53
N THR A 279 -20.08 8.10 -8.48
CA THR A 279 -19.54 9.36 -7.96
C THR A 279 -19.13 9.19 -6.51
N LEU A 280 -17.89 9.51 -6.20
CA LEU A 280 -17.38 9.61 -4.84
C LEU A 280 -17.29 11.10 -4.48
N GLY A 281 -17.81 11.47 -3.32
CA GLY A 281 -17.85 12.85 -2.84
C GLY A 281 -18.99 13.64 -3.47
N GLY A 282 -18.90 14.97 -3.40
CA GLY A 282 -19.95 15.87 -3.89
C GLY A 282 -21.10 16.09 -2.91
N GLY A 283 -21.04 15.47 -1.71
CA GLY A 283 -21.96 15.76 -0.63
C GLY A 283 -21.90 17.24 -0.22
N VAL A 284 -23.05 17.77 0.17
CA VAL A 284 -23.16 19.07 0.84
C VAL A 284 -22.92 18.80 2.33
N GLY A 285 -21.88 19.37 2.93
CA GLY A 285 -21.83 19.37 4.39
C GLY A 285 -23.03 20.17 4.94
N PHE A 286 -23.57 19.80 6.09
CA PHE A 286 -24.52 20.65 6.80
C PHE A 286 -23.76 21.45 7.86
N SER A 287 -23.86 22.78 7.84
CA SER A 287 -23.60 23.56 9.06
C SER A 287 -24.89 23.58 9.87
N PHE A 288 -24.80 23.50 11.20
CA PHE A 288 -26.00 23.57 12.05
C PHE A 288 -26.58 24.99 12.17
N TRP A 289 -26.09 25.96 11.41
CA TRP A 289 -26.65 27.32 11.41
C TRP A 289 -27.91 27.37 10.56
N ARG A 290 -29.07 27.38 11.25
CA ARG A 290 -30.44 27.49 10.73
C ARG A 290 -30.79 28.82 10.03
N TYR A 291 -29.82 29.56 9.47
CA TYR A 291 -30.11 30.78 8.69
C TYR A 291 -30.02 30.50 7.18
N PRO A 292 -31.14 30.57 6.43
CA PRO A 292 -31.20 30.16 5.02
C PRO A 292 -30.38 31.01 4.05
N ILE A 293 -29.93 32.21 4.44
CA ILE A 293 -29.47 33.23 3.46
C ILE A 293 -27.96 33.14 3.18
N MET A 294 -27.17 32.41 3.97
CA MET A 294 -25.72 32.25 3.73
C MET A 294 -25.22 30.80 3.75
N ALA A 295 -26.12 29.82 3.60
CA ALA A 295 -25.72 28.45 3.29
C ALA A 295 -25.31 28.37 1.81
N HIS A 296 -24.16 28.95 1.45
CA HIS A 296 -23.52 28.56 0.21
C HIS A 296 -23.12 27.10 0.34
N SER A 297 -23.96 26.20 -0.17
CA SER A 297 -23.59 24.82 -0.39
C SER A 297 -22.39 24.80 -1.34
N LEU A 298 -21.15 24.76 -0.84
CA LEU A 298 -20.04 24.38 -1.72
C LEU A 298 -20.24 22.89 -2.00
N ALA A 299 -20.73 22.56 -3.20
CA ALA A 299 -20.73 21.17 -3.64
C ALA A 299 -19.32 20.62 -3.45
N GLY A 300 -19.19 19.54 -2.68
CA GLY A 300 -17.90 18.92 -2.42
C GLY A 300 -17.18 18.58 -3.71
N HIS A 301 -15.85 18.52 -3.66
CA HIS A 301 -15.12 17.98 -4.80
C HIS A 301 -15.53 16.53 -5.03
N ARG A 302 -15.57 16.10 -6.28
CA ARG A 302 -16.07 14.78 -6.65
C ARG A 302 -15.08 14.05 -7.55
N VAL A 303 -15.11 12.73 -7.46
CA VAL A 303 -14.47 11.81 -8.39
C VAL A 303 -15.56 11.04 -9.11
N ARG A 304 -15.50 11.00 -10.43
CA ARG A 304 -16.46 10.24 -11.24
C ARG A 304 -15.78 9.08 -11.95
N TYR A 305 -16.34 7.89 -11.78
CA TYR A 305 -15.93 6.65 -12.42
C TYR A 305 -16.98 6.23 -13.43
N VAL A 306 -16.55 5.67 -14.56
CA VAL A 306 -17.45 5.03 -15.52
C VAL A 306 -16.97 3.60 -15.76
N VAL A 307 -17.75 2.64 -15.30
CA VAL A 307 -17.44 1.21 -15.40
C VAL A 307 -18.15 0.62 -16.62
N ARG A 308 -17.39 -0.03 -17.50
CA ARG A 308 -17.86 -0.67 -18.74
C ARG A 308 -17.84 -2.18 -18.64
N GLY A 309 -18.65 -2.83 -19.47
CA GLY A 309 -18.67 -4.29 -19.65
C GLY A 309 -19.97 -4.92 -19.16
N ARG A 310 -19.97 -6.27 -19.14
CA ARG A 310 -21.11 -7.06 -18.65
C ARG A 310 -21.26 -6.98 -17.13
N ASN A 311 -20.14 -6.96 -16.40
CA ASN A 311 -20.14 -6.75 -14.96
C ASN A 311 -19.80 -5.28 -14.67
N ARG A 312 -20.81 -4.46 -14.35
CA ARG A 312 -20.64 -3.02 -14.11
C ARG A 312 -20.48 -2.66 -12.62
N ASP A 313 -19.92 -3.58 -11.83
CA ASP A 313 -19.70 -3.40 -10.39
C ASP A 313 -18.51 -2.46 -10.07
N ILE A 314 -18.61 -1.77 -8.94
CA ILE A 314 -17.55 -0.88 -8.39
C ILE A 314 -16.19 -1.57 -8.22
N LYS A 315 -16.17 -2.89 -8.03
CA LYS A 315 -14.98 -3.76 -8.01
C LYS A 315 -14.15 -3.67 -9.31
N ASN A 316 -14.75 -3.20 -10.40
CA ASN A 316 -14.08 -3.03 -11.70
C ASN A 316 -13.48 -1.65 -11.91
N ILE A 317 -13.53 -0.75 -10.92
CA ILE A 317 -12.69 0.46 -10.91
C ILE A 317 -11.21 0.03 -10.98
N PRO A 318 -10.37 0.65 -11.83
CA PRO A 318 -9.03 0.15 -12.12
C PRO A 318 -8.16 -0.15 -10.89
N TRP A 319 -8.04 0.79 -9.95
CA TRP A 319 -7.24 0.56 -8.74
C TRP A 319 -7.86 -0.48 -7.82
N MET A 320 -9.19 -0.55 -7.72
CA MET A 320 -9.91 -1.53 -6.90
C MET A 320 -9.66 -2.94 -7.39
N ARG A 321 -9.66 -3.14 -8.72
CA ARG A 321 -9.37 -4.42 -9.35
C ARG A 321 -7.94 -4.89 -9.09
N GLU A 322 -6.96 -3.98 -9.11
CA GLU A 322 -5.58 -4.30 -8.75
C GLU A 322 -5.49 -4.72 -7.27
N LEU A 323 -6.14 -4.00 -6.35
CA LEU A 323 -6.17 -4.38 -4.93
C LEU A 323 -6.87 -5.72 -4.71
N LEU A 324 -8.02 -5.98 -5.34
CA LEU A 324 -8.73 -7.26 -5.29
C LEU A 324 -7.82 -8.42 -5.68
N LYS A 325 -7.07 -8.27 -6.77
CA LYS A 325 -6.11 -9.30 -7.22
C LYS A 325 -5.04 -9.55 -6.16
N VAL A 326 -4.48 -8.48 -5.58
CA VAL A 326 -3.42 -8.59 -4.57
C VAL A 326 -3.94 -9.23 -3.28
N PHE A 327 -5.05 -8.75 -2.73
CA PHE A 327 -5.59 -9.28 -1.47
C PHE A 327 -6.17 -10.69 -1.60
N ASN A 328 -6.58 -11.10 -2.80
CA ASN A 328 -6.94 -12.50 -3.06
C ASN A 328 -5.71 -13.43 -3.04
N GLU A 329 -4.53 -12.96 -3.45
CA GLU A 329 -3.28 -13.74 -3.38
C GLU A 329 -2.69 -13.73 -1.95
N MET A 330 -2.93 -12.67 -1.17
CA MET A 330 -2.39 -12.48 0.19
C MET A 330 -3.34 -12.92 1.32
N ARG A 331 -4.35 -13.77 1.09
CA ARG A 331 -5.36 -14.10 2.14
C ARG A 331 -4.77 -14.75 3.40
N ASP A 332 -3.58 -15.35 3.32
CA ASP A 332 -2.99 -16.19 4.36
C ASP A 332 -1.90 -15.47 5.19
N LEU A 333 -2.22 -14.32 5.78
CA LEU A 333 -1.24 -13.49 6.53
C LEU A 333 -1.01 -13.92 7.98
N LYS A 334 -1.98 -14.53 8.66
CA LYS A 334 -1.97 -14.72 10.12
C LYS A 334 -0.72 -15.47 10.63
N ASP A 335 -0.28 -16.50 9.89
CA ASP A 335 0.86 -17.34 10.28
C ASP A 335 2.18 -16.92 9.61
N TYR A 336 2.16 -15.94 8.71
CA TYR A 336 3.35 -15.49 7.99
C TYR A 336 4.39 -14.87 8.92
N GLU A 337 3.96 -14.12 9.94
CA GLU A 337 4.88 -13.43 10.85
C GLU A 337 5.77 -14.39 11.65
N ASN A 338 5.20 -15.50 12.13
CA ASN A 338 5.96 -16.50 12.89
C ASN A 338 6.98 -17.21 12.01
N ASP A 339 6.56 -17.72 10.84
CA ASP A 339 7.47 -18.41 9.92
C ASP A 339 8.57 -17.46 9.40
N LYS A 340 8.21 -16.20 9.10
CA LYS A 340 9.16 -15.15 8.72
C LYS A 340 10.21 -14.94 9.81
N ARG A 341 9.81 -14.80 11.09
CA ARG A 341 10.76 -14.63 12.20
C ARG A 341 11.69 -15.84 12.32
N THR A 342 11.16 -17.05 12.31
CA THR A 342 11.96 -18.27 12.39
C THR A 342 12.97 -18.39 11.23
N LEU A 343 12.57 -18.02 10.01
CA LEU A 343 13.49 -18.00 8.87
C LEU A 343 14.56 -16.92 9.02
N ALA A 344 14.20 -15.71 9.48
CA ALA A 344 15.14 -14.61 9.67
C ALA A 344 16.22 -14.97 10.71
N ASP A 345 15.82 -15.54 11.84
CA ASP A 345 16.74 -15.98 12.90
C ASP A 345 17.72 -17.06 12.38
N ALA A 346 17.21 -18.00 11.59
CA ALA A 346 18.04 -19.06 10.99
C ALA A 346 19.04 -18.53 9.96
N ILE A 347 18.63 -17.55 9.14
CA ILE A 347 19.51 -16.86 8.19
C ILE A 347 20.61 -16.11 8.94
N GLU A 348 20.25 -15.32 9.97
CA GLU A 348 21.22 -14.53 10.72
C GLU A 348 22.29 -15.41 11.38
N LYS A 349 21.86 -16.52 12.02
CA LYS A 349 22.78 -17.46 12.65
C LYS A 349 23.77 -18.06 11.64
N LEU A 350 23.28 -18.51 10.49
CA LEU A 350 24.13 -19.07 9.44
C LEU A 350 25.06 -18.04 8.81
N GLN A 351 24.58 -16.81 8.62
CA GLN A 351 25.42 -15.74 8.08
C GLN A 351 26.62 -15.48 8.99
N LYS A 352 26.40 -15.40 10.32
CA LYS A 352 27.49 -15.27 11.31
C LYS A 352 28.49 -16.42 11.25
N GLU A 353 28.01 -17.66 11.12
CA GLU A 353 28.90 -18.84 11.01
C GLU A 353 29.75 -18.83 9.73
N PHE A 354 29.17 -18.40 8.61
CA PHE A 354 29.92 -18.21 7.37
C PHE A 354 30.98 -17.10 7.49
N GLU A 355 30.64 -15.99 8.15
CA GLU A 355 31.58 -14.87 8.41
C GLU A 355 32.72 -15.29 9.34
N GLU A 356 32.42 -16.03 10.42
CA GLU A 356 33.44 -16.57 11.34
C GLU A 356 34.38 -17.55 10.64
N SER A 357 33.82 -18.42 9.78
CA SER A 357 34.59 -19.36 8.96
C SER A 357 35.55 -18.63 8.02
N ASN A 358 35.06 -17.59 7.34
CA ASN A 358 35.90 -16.73 6.49
C ASN A 358 37.02 -16.05 7.28
N ARG A 359 36.73 -15.55 8.48
CA ARG A 359 37.74 -14.90 9.34
C ARG A 359 38.84 -15.87 9.76
N LYS A 360 38.50 -17.11 10.15
CA LYS A 360 39.49 -18.14 10.49
C LYS A 360 40.43 -18.43 9.32
N ILE A 361 39.88 -18.51 8.10
CA ILE A 361 40.66 -18.82 6.90
C ILE A 361 41.53 -17.63 6.48
N GLY A 362 41.04 -16.39 6.62
CA GLY A 362 41.83 -15.19 6.41
C GLY A 362 43.02 -15.10 7.38
N ASN A 363 42.79 -15.39 8.65
CA ASN A 363 43.86 -15.40 9.67
C ASN A 363 44.87 -16.53 9.50
N ALA A 364 44.51 -17.65 8.85
CA ALA A 364 45.45 -18.74 8.57
C ALA A 364 46.34 -18.49 7.34
N LYS A 365 46.01 -17.48 6.51
CA LYS A 365 46.78 -17.10 5.32
C LYS A 365 47.79 -15.97 5.58
N ASN A 366 47.62 -15.22 6.67
CA ASN A 366 48.56 -14.21 7.15
C ASN A 366 49.46 -14.84 8.22
#